data_AF-A0A6P2LT89-F1
#
_entry.id   AF-A0A6P2LT89-F1
#
_cell.length_a   1.000
_cell.length_b   1.000
_cell.length_c   1.000
_cell.angle_alpha   90.00
_cell.angle_beta   90.00
_cell.angle_gamma   90.00
#
_symmetry.space_group_name_H-M   'P 1'
#
loop_
_entity.id
_entity.type
_entity.pdbx_description
1 polymer ?
#
loop_
_entity_poly.entity_id
_entity_poly.type
_entity_poly.pdbx_seq_one_letter_code
_entity_poly.pdbx_strand_id
1 'polypeptide(L)'
;MSDEAIIAATTQVVYASEISESDWSAVKQRHVVGQFKAACCNAAMVPKTSLGGLRFFAHASGECGNAPESVWHEETKASVFDAFASVASLASVESPGRGAVGRWIADVHVRVGNRQIAIEIQHSQQTLAEYLRRQRRYRDGGWECYWLLYRPRFFTLAKAVATRVIKERYGGRWPDPSPKGFGLPELPFALIENQGSQIVMGPDLSIDLLPWAQAIKDQRYRYEEGRWIVADV
;
A
#
# COMPACT_ATOMS: atom_id res chain seq x y z
N MET A 1 2.37 11.81 -5.59
CA MET A 1 1.90 13.02 -6.29
C MET A 1 2.26 14.20 -5.42
N SER A 2 2.70 15.30 -6.02
CA SER A 2 3.12 16.50 -5.33
C SER A 2 2.50 17.71 -6.02
N ASP A 3 2.13 18.74 -5.25
CA ASP A 3 1.78 20.04 -5.82
C ASP A 3 3.05 20.79 -6.26
N GLU A 4 4.20 20.50 -5.66
CA GLU A 4 5.49 21.14 -5.97
C GLU A 4 6.44 20.25 -6.80
N ALA A 5 7.31 20.89 -7.57
CA ALA A 5 8.51 20.30 -8.17
C ALA A 5 9.65 21.32 -8.24
N ILE A 6 10.89 20.85 -8.40
CA ILE A 6 12.09 21.68 -8.61
C ILE A 6 12.42 21.71 -10.11
N ILE A 7 12.59 22.89 -10.68
CA ILE A 7 13.07 23.05 -12.06
C ILE A 7 14.56 22.71 -12.10
N ALA A 8 14.94 21.66 -12.84
CA ALA A 8 16.31 21.14 -12.84
C ALA A 8 17.37 22.16 -13.27
N ALA A 9 17.03 23.07 -14.18
CA ALA A 9 17.94 24.06 -14.72
C ALA A 9 18.20 25.26 -13.78
N THR A 10 17.23 25.60 -12.94
CA THR A 10 17.27 26.82 -12.11
C THR A 10 17.21 26.55 -10.62
N THR A 11 16.94 25.31 -10.21
CA THR A 11 16.66 24.88 -8.82
C THR A 11 15.46 25.58 -8.17
N GLN A 12 14.68 26.34 -8.96
CA GLN A 12 13.49 27.02 -8.48
C GLN A 12 12.37 26.01 -8.18
N VAL A 13 11.70 26.19 -7.04
CA VAL A 13 10.47 25.46 -6.70
C VAL A 13 9.30 26.06 -7.48
N VAL A 14 8.49 25.18 -8.08
CA VAL A 14 7.26 25.55 -8.79
C VAL A 14 6.09 24.77 -8.24
N TYR A 15 4.96 25.45 -8.05
CA TYR A 15 3.71 24.86 -7.58
C TYR A 15 2.70 24.74 -8.73
N ALA A 16 2.11 23.55 -8.91
CA ALA A 16 1.14 23.28 -9.96
C ALA A 16 -0.16 24.10 -9.76
N SER A 17 -0.49 24.42 -8.51
CA SER A 17 -1.57 25.31 -8.12
C SER A 17 -1.39 26.76 -8.59
N GLU A 18 -0.15 27.26 -8.68
CA GLU A 18 0.17 28.64 -9.07
C GLU A 18 0.28 28.85 -10.58
N ILE A 19 0.40 27.77 -11.36
CA ILE A 19 0.43 27.84 -12.82
C ILE A 19 -1.00 28.05 -13.34
N SER A 20 -1.22 28.91 -14.33
CA SER A 20 -2.54 29.07 -14.96
C SER A 20 -2.94 27.83 -15.76
N GLU A 21 -4.21 27.68 -16.14
CA GLU A 21 -4.66 26.50 -16.92
C GLU A 21 -4.04 26.45 -18.32
N SER A 22 -3.95 27.60 -18.99
CA SER A 22 -3.29 27.74 -20.29
C SER A 22 -1.81 27.41 -20.20
N ASP A 23 -1.13 27.91 -19.17
CA ASP A 23 0.29 27.66 -18.97
C ASP A 23 0.55 26.21 -18.57
N TRP A 24 -0.33 25.59 -17.78
CA TRP A 24 -0.20 24.18 -17.41
C TRP A 24 -0.30 23.25 -18.62
N SER A 25 -1.18 23.58 -19.57
CA SER A 25 -1.29 22.85 -20.82
C SER A 25 -0.01 22.97 -21.65
N ALA A 26 0.59 24.16 -21.72
CA ALA A 26 1.87 24.38 -22.38
C ALA A 26 3.02 23.64 -21.67
N VAL A 27 3.05 23.64 -20.33
CA VAL A 27 4.03 22.89 -19.51
C VAL A 27 3.97 21.40 -19.82
N LYS A 28 2.77 20.80 -19.93
CA LYS A 28 2.62 19.39 -20.31
C LYS A 28 3.10 19.11 -21.73
N GLN A 29 2.81 20.00 -22.68
CA GLN A 29 3.18 19.80 -24.09
C GLN A 29 4.69 19.93 -24.33
N ARG A 30 5.36 20.83 -23.61
CA ARG A 30 6.79 21.11 -23.75
C ARG A 30 7.67 20.32 -22.77
N HIS A 31 7.04 19.47 -21.95
CA HIS A 31 7.73 18.71 -20.92
C HIS A 31 8.80 17.81 -21.52
N VAL A 32 10.00 17.86 -20.94
CA VAL A 32 11.06 16.88 -21.18
C VAL A 32 11.36 16.14 -19.89
N VAL A 33 11.52 14.81 -19.96
CA VAL A 33 11.88 14.00 -18.79
C VAL A 33 13.18 14.53 -18.16
N GLY A 34 13.13 14.79 -16.85
CA GLY A 34 14.25 15.38 -16.10
C GLY A 34 14.21 16.91 -15.98
N GLN A 35 13.27 17.59 -16.66
CA GLN A 35 13.05 19.05 -16.51
C GLN A 35 12.56 19.42 -15.09
N PHE A 36 11.67 18.59 -14.53
CA PHE A 36 11.19 18.71 -13.16
C PHE A 36 11.78 17.59 -12.32
N LYS A 37 12.18 17.91 -11.09
CA LYS A 37 12.73 16.96 -10.12
C LYS A 37 11.96 17.05 -8.81
N ALA A 38 11.82 15.92 -8.13
CA ALA A 38 11.20 15.90 -6.82
C ALA A 38 12.17 16.43 -5.76
N ALA A 39 11.69 17.26 -4.85
CA ALA A 39 12.46 17.66 -3.67
C ALA A 39 12.84 16.45 -2.79
N CYS A 40 11.99 15.40 -2.73
CA CYS A 40 12.26 14.20 -1.95
C CYS A 40 13.54 13.45 -2.35
N CYS A 41 13.75 13.23 -3.65
CA CYS A 41 14.75 12.27 -4.12
C CYS A 41 15.53 12.72 -5.34
N ASN A 42 15.30 13.94 -5.82
CA ASN A 42 15.86 14.47 -7.07
C ASN A 42 15.48 13.66 -8.34
N ALA A 43 14.58 12.68 -8.24
CA ALA A 43 14.14 11.89 -9.40
C ALA A 43 13.23 12.71 -10.32
N ALA A 44 13.22 12.34 -11.60
CA ALA A 44 12.45 13.01 -12.63
C ALA A 44 10.95 12.98 -12.32
N MET A 45 10.30 14.13 -12.52
CA MET A 45 8.86 14.30 -12.39
C MET A 45 8.21 14.64 -13.74
N VAL A 46 6.95 14.25 -13.87
CA VAL A 46 6.06 14.47 -15.00
C VAL A 46 4.83 15.28 -14.55
N PRO A 47 4.46 16.37 -15.24
CA PRO A 47 3.22 17.10 -14.96
C PRO A 47 2.01 16.27 -15.41
N LYS A 48 0.97 16.19 -14.57
CA LYS A 48 -0.26 15.43 -14.82
C LYS A 48 -1.51 16.22 -14.42
N THR A 49 -2.64 15.81 -14.99
CA THR A 49 -3.96 16.30 -14.61
C THR A 49 -4.82 15.08 -14.25
N SER A 50 -5.51 15.11 -13.11
CA SER A 50 -6.45 14.07 -12.70
C SER A 50 -7.73 14.13 -13.55
N LEU A 51 -8.55 13.07 -13.50
CA LEU A 51 -9.87 13.08 -14.16
C LEU A 51 -10.77 14.22 -13.67
N GLY A 52 -10.60 14.67 -12.41
CA GLY A 52 -11.34 15.80 -11.83
C GLY A 52 -10.68 17.16 -12.04
N GLY A 53 -9.70 17.27 -12.94
CA GLY A 53 -9.06 18.55 -13.27
C GLY A 53 -7.91 18.98 -12.35
N LEU A 54 -7.69 18.32 -11.21
CA LEU A 54 -6.55 18.63 -10.33
C LEU A 54 -5.20 18.46 -11.06
N ARG A 55 -4.36 19.49 -11.00
CA ARG A 55 -3.02 19.55 -11.60
C ARG A 55 -1.98 19.18 -10.55
N PHE A 56 -0.98 18.38 -10.92
CA PHE A 56 0.05 17.92 -9.99
C PHE A 56 1.29 17.40 -10.74
N PHE A 57 2.41 17.27 -10.04
CA PHE A 57 3.59 16.56 -10.50
C PHE A 57 3.61 15.12 -9.95
N ALA A 58 4.00 14.17 -10.78
CA ALA A 58 4.20 12.76 -10.39
C ALA A 58 5.62 12.29 -10.74
N HIS A 59 6.15 11.32 -10.00
CA HIS A 59 7.41 10.68 -10.36
C HIS A 59 7.28 9.98 -11.72
N ALA A 60 8.31 10.11 -12.56
CA ALA A 60 8.36 9.51 -13.89
C ALA A 60 8.49 7.98 -13.83
N SER A 61 9.29 7.47 -12.87
CA SER A 61 9.63 6.05 -12.74
C SER A 61 8.79 5.27 -11.70
N GLY A 62 7.68 5.82 -11.20
CA GLY A 62 6.93 5.20 -10.11
C GLY A 62 7.43 5.65 -8.71
N GLU A 63 7.44 4.76 -7.72
CA GLU A 63 7.66 5.11 -6.29
C GLU A 63 8.91 5.99 -6.03
N CYS A 64 8.76 7.02 -5.17
CA CYS A 64 9.89 7.79 -4.61
C CYS A 64 10.45 6.96 -3.45
N GLY A 65 11.58 6.28 -3.65
CA GLY A 65 12.26 5.54 -2.58
C GLY A 65 12.89 6.42 -1.50
N ASN A 66 13.02 7.74 -1.74
CA ASN A 66 13.60 8.70 -0.77
C ASN A 66 12.60 9.78 -0.32
N ALA A 67 11.30 9.62 -0.55
CA ALA A 67 10.35 10.41 0.24
C ALA A 67 10.57 9.97 1.68
N PRO A 68 10.74 10.90 2.64
CA PRO A 68 10.72 10.50 4.04
C PRO A 68 9.50 9.59 4.20
N GLU A 69 9.70 8.41 4.79
CA GLU A 69 8.57 7.63 5.24
C GLU A 69 7.66 8.59 6.00
N SER A 70 6.35 8.60 5.70
CA SER A 70 5.49 9.53 6.42
C SER A 70 5.60 9.19 7.91
N VAL A 71 5.54 10.19 8.77
CA VAL A 71 5.48 9.97 10.24
C VAL A 71 4.45 8.89 10.57
N TRP A 72 3.32 8.88 9.84
CA TRP A 72 2.31 7.82 9.89
C TRP A 72 2.87 6.41 9.64
N HIS A 73 3.72 6.23 8.63
CA HIS A 73 4.33 4.94 8.30
C HIS A 73 5.26 4.47 9.41
N GLU A 74 6.15 5.33 9.90
CA GLU A 74 7.09 5.01 10.97
C GLU A 74 6.35 4.68 12.28
N GLU A 75 5.38 5.51 12.68
CA GLU A 75 4.54 5.28 13.85
C GLU A 75 3.74 3.98 13.72
N THR A 76 3.20 3.70 12.54
CA THR A 76 2.44 2.46 12.31
C THR A 76 3.36 1.25 12.34
N LYS A 77 4.57 1.36 11.80
CA LYS A 77 5.61 0.31 11.84
C LYS A 77 6.00 -0.02 13.26
N ALA A 78 6.21 0.99 14.10
CA ALA A 78 6.47 0.82 15.53
C ALA A 78 5.30 0.14 16.25
N SER A 79 4.07 0.63 16.09
CA SER A 79 2.86 0.02 16.67
C SER A 79 2.70 -1.46 16.30
N VAL A 80 2.90 -1.80 15.02
CA VAL A 80 2.79 -3.17 14.51
C VAL A 80 3.90 -4.04 15.07
N PHE A 81 5.14 -3.53 15.11
CA PHE A 81 6.26 -4.22 15.74
C PHE A 81 5.96 -4.54 17.21
N ASP A 82 5.51 -3.57 18.00
CA ASP A 82 5.22 -3.74 19.44
C ASP A 82 4.12 -4.79 19.67
N ALA A 83 3.06 -4.74 18.86
CA ALA A 83 1.97 -5.72 18.92
C ALA A 83 2.46 -7.15 18.63
N PHE A 84 3.31 -7.34 17.62
CA PHE A 84 3.85 -8.66 17.29
C PHE A 84 4.95 -9.12 18.23
N ALA A 85 5.79 -8.21 18.74
CA ALA A 85 6.79 -8.51 19.75
C ALA A 85 6.16 -9.05 21.05
N SER A 86 4.92 -8.64 21.34
CA SER A 86 4.17 -9.10 22.51
C SER A 86 3.59 -10.52 22.38
N VAL A 87 3.43 -11.04 21.16
CA VAL A 87 2.75 -12.33 20.93
C VAL A 87 3.63 -13.38 20.25
N ALA A 88 4.62 -12.98 19.46
CA ALA A 88 5.43 -13.87 18.63
C ALA A 88 6.78 -14.22 19.26
N SER A 89 7.43 -15.27 18.73
CA SER A 89 8.75 -15.70 19.21
C SER A 89 9.91 -14.80 18.76
N LEU A 90 9.70 -14.04 17.68
CA LEU A 90 10.61 -13.01 17.19
C LEU A 90 9.81 -12.00 16.37
N ALA A 91 10.13 -10.72 16.54
CA ALA A 91 9.71 -9.64 15.67
C ALA A 91 10.93 -8.76 15.36
N SER A 92 11.01 -8.23 14.14
CA SER A 92 12.06 -7.30 13.71
C SER A 92 11.53 -6.36 12.62
N VAL A 93 12.03 -5.14 12.57
CA VAL A 93 11.70 -4.16 11.52
C VAL A 93 12.67 -4.28 10.34
N GLU A 94 12.22 -3.84 9.16
CA GLU A 94 13.05 -3.68 7.95
C GLU A 94 13.90 -4.90 7.60
N SER A 95 13.30 -6.07 7.71
CA SER A 95 14.03 -7.32 7.67
C SER A 95 14.19 -7.79 6.23
N PRO A 96 15.43 -8.03 5.77
CA PRO A 96 15.67 -8.49 4.41
C PRO A 96 15.24 -9.95 4.25
N GLY A 97 14.54 -10.24 3.17
CA GLY A 97 14.25 -11.59 2.73
C GLY A 97 14.81 -11.88 1.35
N ARG A 98 14.93 -13.17 1.03
CA ARG A 98 15.44 -13.65 -0.26
C ARG A 98 14.67 -14.89 -0.71
N GLY A 99 14.35 -14.92 -2.00
CA GLY A 99 13.71 -16.05 -2.67
C GLY A 99 14.21 -16.17 -4.11
N ALA A 100 13.67 -17.13 -4.85
CA ALA A 100 14.08 -17.39 -6.24
C ALA A 100 13.91 -16.17 -7.16
N VAL A 101 12.94 -15.31 -6.85
CA VAL A 101 12.56 -14.13 -7.66
C VAL A 101 13.25 -12.83 -7.18
N GLY A 102 14.18 -12.93 -6.22
CA GLY A 102 15.02 -11.81 -5.78
C GLY A 102 14.96 -11.54 -4.28
N ARG A 103 15.40 -10.33 -3.90
CA ARG A 103 15.42 -9.82 -2.53
C ARG A 103 14.25 -8.87 -2.27
N TRP A 104 13.85 -8.76 -1.02
CA TRP A 104 12.87 -7.79 -0.52
C TRP A 104 13.25 -7.35 0.89
N ILE A 105 12.59 -6.31 1.38
CA ILE A 105 12.66 -5.84 2.76
C ILE A 105 11.22 -5.80 3.23
N ALA A 106 10.90 -6.50 4.32
CA ALA A 106 9.60 -6.43 4.97
C ALA A 106 9.61 -5.30 6.00
N ASP A 107 8.55 -4.50 6.06
CA ASP A 107 8.43 -3.43 7.07
C ASP A 107 8.51 -4.01 8.49
N VAL A 108 7.76 -5.08 8.75
CA VAL A 108 7.87 -5.89 9.95
C VAL A 108 7.94 -7.37 9.56
N HIS A 109 8.92 -8.06 10.11
CA HIS A 109 9.07 -9.51 10.01
C HIS A 109 8.80 -10.14 11.37
N VAL A 110 8.06 -11.25 11.33
CA VAL A 110 7.61 -11.96 12.52
C VAL A 110 7.85 -13.45 12.31
N ARG A 111 8.35 -14.11 13.35
CA ARG A 111 8.48 -15.57 13.39
C ARG A 111 7.58 -16.17 14.45
N VAL A 112 6.72 -17.09 14.02
CA VAL A 112 5.84 -17.88 14.90
C VAL A 112 6.08 -19.36 14.62
N GLY A 113 6.85 -20.02 15.50
CA GLY A 113 7.34 -21.37 15.25
C GLY A 113 8.18 -21.41 13.97
N ASN A 114 7.74 -22.19 12.98
CA ASN A 114 8.39 -22.30 11.67
C ASN A 114 7.87 -21.30 10.62
N ARG A 115 6.83 -20.52 10.94
CA ARG A 115 6.22 -19.57 10.00
C ARG A 115 7.05 -18.30 9.93
N GLN A 116 7.32 -17.85 8.71
CA GLN A 116 7.92 -16.56 8.40
C GLN A 116 6.80 -15.63 7.92
N ILE A 117 6.56 -14.54 8.62
CA ILE A 117 5.43 -13.65 8.36
C ILE A 117 5.95 -12.24 8.13
N ALA A 118 5.62 -11.64 6.98
CA ALA A 118 5.81 -10.23 6.71
C ALA A 118 4.50 -9.48 6.96
N ILE A 119 4.61 -8.31 7.60
CA ILE A 119 3.54 -7.32 7.67
C ILE A 119 4.05 -6.09 6.92
N GLU A 120 3.36 -5.74 5.85
CA GLU A 120 3.68 -4.60 4.97
C GLU A 120 2.73 -3.45 5.27
N ILE A 121 3.27 -2.23 5.41
CA ILE A 121 2.54 -1.03 5.80
C ILE A 121 2.54 -0.08 4.62
N GLN A 122 1.39 0.05 3.94
CA GLN A 122 1.36 0.77 2.67
C GLN A 122 0.66 2.13 2.79
N HIS A 123 1.47 3.18 2.81
CA HIS A 123 1.01 4.57 2.70
C HIS A 123 1.06 5.09 1.24
N SER A 124 2.11 4.71 0.51
CA SER A 124 2.37 5.15 -0.86
C SER A 124 1.42 4.52 -1.89
N GLN A 125 1.20 5.21 -3.01
CA GLN A 125 0.38 4.67 -4.09
C GLN A 125 1.05 3.45 -4.72
N GLN A 126 0.30 2.35 -4.81
CA GLN A 126 0.74 1.10 -5.44
C GLN A 126 -0.41 0.52 -6.26
N THR A 127 -0.10 -0.09 -7.40
CA THR A 127 -1.11 -0.71 -8.28
C THR A 127 -1.45 -2.13 -7.82
N LEU A 128 -2.65 -2.64 -8.17
CA LEU A 128 -3.02 -4.03 -7.87
C LEU A 128 -2.01 -5.04 -8.44
N ALA A 129 -1.50 -4.81 -9.65
CA ALA A 129 -0.49 -5.67 -10.25
C ALA A 129 0.79 -5.73 -9.41
N GLU A 130 1.20 -4.59 -8.84
CA GLU A 130 2.37 -4.51 -7.98
C GLU A 130 2.15 -5.19 -6.62
N TYR A 131 0.98 -5.03 -5.99
CA TYR A 131 0.62 -5.80 -4.78
C TYR A 131 0.72 -7.31 -5.04
N LEU A 132 0.12 -7.79 -6.13
CA LEU A 132 0.15 -9.21 -6.48
C LEU A 132 1.57 -9.71 -6.79
N ARG A 133 2.41 -8.85 -7.38
CA ARG A 133 3.82 -9.15 -7.65
C ARG A 133 4.63 -9.26 -6.35
N ARG A 134 4.49 -8.31 -5.43
CA ARG A 134 5.14 -8.34 -4.10
C ARG A 134 4.65 -9.52 -3.27
N GLN A 135 3.34 -9.73 -3.22
CA GLN A 135 2.71 -10.86 -2.54
C GLN A 135 3.25 -12.21 -3.04
N ARG A 136 3.36 -12.38 -4.36
CA ARG A 136 3.95 -13.57 -4.98
C ARG A 136 5.40 -13.76 -4.55
N ARG A 137 6.20 -12.68 -4.50
CA ARG A 137 7.60 -12.75 -4.08
C ARG A 137 7.75 -13.28 -2.65
N TYR A 138 6.93 -12.82 -1.71
CA TYR A 138 6.93 -13.35 -0.34
C TYR A 138 6.57 -14.83 -0.30
N ARG A 139 5.46 -15.21 -0.97
CA ARG A 139 5.01 -16.59 -1.04
C ARG A 139 6.05 -17.53 -1.64
N ASP A 140 6.66 -17.14 -2.76
CA ASP A 140 7.70 -17.93 -3.43
C ASP A 140 9.00 -17.98 -2.58
N GLY A 141 9.15 -17.06 -1.64
CA GLY A 141 10.15 -17.06 -0.57
C GLY A 141 9.80 -17.90 0.66
N GLY A 142 8.63 -18.54 0.69
CA GLY A 142 8.13 -19.29 1.85
C GLY A 142 7.62 -18.41 2.99
N TRP A 143 7.33 -17.13 2.73
CA TRP A 143 6.81 -16.19 3.72
C TRP A 143 5.33 -15.94 3.49
N GLU A 144 4.57 -15.87 4.57
CA GLU A 144 3.24 -15.26 4.59
C GLU A 144 3.42 -13.74 4.53
N CYS A 145 2.49 -13.03 3.90
CA CYS A 145 2.55 -11.57 3.79
C CYS A 145 1.16 -10.99 3.96
N TYR A 146 1.00 -10.06 4.91
CA TYR A 146 -0.24 -9.36 5.25
C TYR A 146 -0.05 -7.85 5.09
N TRP A 147 -1.03 -7.17 4.50
CA TRP A 147 -0.94 -5.74 4.24
C TRP A 147 -1.82 -4.92 5.17
N LEU A 148 -1.25 -3.89 5.78
CA LEU A 148 -1.96 -2.85 6.52
C LEU A 148 -1.87 -1.53 5.75
N LEU A 149 -3.01 -0.99 5.34
CA LEU A 149 -3.07 0.12 4.40
C LEU A 149 -3.58 1.40 5.06
N TYR A 150 -2.97 2.51 4.69
CA TYR A 150 -3.54 3.82 4.94
C TYR A 150 -4.92 3.94 4.25
N ARG A 151 -5.89 4.59 4.90
CA ARG A 151 -7.29 4.62 4.48
C ARG A 151 -7.53 4.91 2.98
N PRO A 152 -6.96 5.96 2.37
CA PRO A 152 -7.05 6.18 0.92
C PRO A 152 -6.48 5.04 0.06
N ARG A 153 -5.44 4.35 0.52
CA ARG A 153 -4.83 3.21 -0.18
C ARG A 153 -5.71 1.98 -0.07
N PHE A 154 -6.30 1.73 1.10
CA PHE A 154 -7.27 0.66 1.30
C PHE A 154 -8.42 0.75 0.29
N PHE A 155 -9.09 1.91 0.19
CA PHE A 155 -10.21 2.05 -0.75
C PHE A 155 -9.79 1.95 -2.22
N THR A 156 -8.61 2.44 -2.56
CA THR A 156 -8.06 2.31 -3.93
C THR A 156 -7.84 0.85 -4.28
N LEU A 157 -7.20 0.08 -3.40
CA LEU A 157 -6.94 -1.34 -3.60
C LEU A 157 -8.23 -2.15 -3.60
N ALA A 158 -9.12 -1.93 -2.62
CA ALA A 158 -10.41 -2.60 -2.52
C ALA A 158 -11.25 -2.42 -3.78
N LYS A 159 -11.30 -1.21 -4.34
CA LYS A 159 -11.99 -0.95 -5.62
C LYS A 159 -11.36 -1.70 -6.79
N ALA A 160 -10.02 -1.72 -6.87
CA ALA A 160 -9.32 -2.43 -7.95
C ALA A 160 -9.54 -3.95 -7.86
N VAL A 161 -9.47 -4.51 -6.65
CA VAL A 161 -9.77 -5.91 -6.35
C VAL A 161 -11.22 -6.25 -6.69
N ALA A 162 -12.19 -5.44 -6.24
CA ALA A 162 -13.60 -5.65 -6.57
C ALA A 162 -13.86 -5.60 -8.07
N THR A 163 -13.29 -4.61 -8.77
CA THR A 163 -13.40 -4.48 -10.23
C THR A 163 -12.87 -5.73 -10.94
N ARG A 164 -11.72 -6.24 -10.50
CA ARG A 164 -11.12 -7.47 -11.03
C ARG A 164 -12.05 -8.67 -10.79
N VAL A 165 -12.51 -8.86 -9.56
CA VAL A 165 -13.37 -10.00 -9.21
C VAL A 165 -14.71 -9.95 -9.94
N ILE A 166 -15.34 -8.77 -10.07
CA ILE A 166 -16.56 -8.57 -10.85
C ILE A 166 -16.34 -8.94 -12.33
N LYS A 167 -15.22 -8.51 -12.91
CA LYS A 167 -14.88 -8.85 -14.29
C LYS A 167 -14.64 -10.35 -14.47
N GLU A 168 -13.82 -10.95 -13.61
CA GLU A 168 -13.35 -12.34 -13.75
C GLU A 168 -14.40 -13.37 -13.36
N ARG A 169 -15.18 -13.12 -12.30
CA ARG A 169 -16.15 -14.09 -11.75
C ARG A 169 -17.59 -13.84 -12.20
N TYR A 170 -17.92 -12.61 -12.56
CA TYR A 170 -19.30 -12.19 -12.84
C TYR A 170 -19.45 -11.51 -14.21
N GLY A 171 -18.47 -11.64 -15.10
CA GLY A 171 -18.53 -11.12 -16.47
C GLY A 171 -18.66 -9.60 -16.58
N GLY A 172 -18.21 -8.87 -15.55
CA GLY A 172 -18.30 -7.41 -15.49
C GLY A 172 -19.67 -6.88 -15.03
N ARG A 173 -20.60 -7.75 -14.64
CA ARG A 173 -21.93 -7.38 -14.13
C ARG A 173 -21.96 -7.50 -12.62
N TRP A 174 -22.70 -6.62 -11.97
CA TRP A 174 -22.89 -6.70 -10.53
C TRP A 174 -23.65 -8.00 -10.18
N PRO A 175 -23.13 -8.83 -9.26
CA PRO A 175 -23.80 -10.07 -8.87
C PRO A 175 -25.08 -9.84 -8.06
N ASP A 176 -26.08 -10.69 -8.31
CA ASP A 176 -27.32 -10.79 -7.56
C ASP A 176 -27.59 -12.27 -7.24
N PRO A 177 -27.64 -12.69 -5.95
CA PRO A 177 -27.43 -11.85 -4.77
C PRO A 177 -26.00 -11.32 -4.66
N SER A 178 -25.85 -10.17 -3.98
CA SER A 178 -24.52 -9.58 -3.74
C SER A 178 -23.68 -10.46 -2.80
N PRO A 179 -22.41 -10.74 -3.13
CA PRO A 179 -21.52 -11.51 -2.27
C PRO A 179 -21.16 -10.70 -1.02
N LYS A 180 -20.76 -11.39 0.05
CA LYS A 180 -20.33 -10.73 1.29
C LYS A 180 -19.04 -9.91 1.12
N GLY A 181 -18.21 -10.25 0.14
CA GLY A 181 -17.05 -9.44 -0.22
C GLY A 181 -16.46 -9.81 -1.57
N PHE A 182 -15.50 -9.00 -2.01
CA PHE A 182 -14.80 -9.17 -3.28
C PHE A 182 -13.28 -9.34 -3.11
N GLY A 183 -12.81 -9.65 -1.91
CA GLY A 183 -11.40 -9.89 -1.61
C GLY A 183 -10.81 -11.10 -2.36
N LEU A 184 -9.48 -11.17 -2.40
CA LEU A 184 -8.72 -12.25 -3.00
C LEU A 184 -8.06 -13.12 -1.92
N PRO A 185 -8.13 -14.47 -2.00
CA PRO A 185 -7.49 -15.37 -1.04
C PRO A 185 -5.96 -15.30 -1.08
N GLU A 186 -5.38 -14.84 -2.19
CA GLU A 186 -3.93 -14.68 -2.30
C GLU A 186 -3.42 -13.34 -1.76
N LEU A 187 -4.30 -12.36 -1.50
CA LEU A 187 -3.92 -10.99 -1.12
C LEU A 187 -4.66 -10.57 0.15
N PRO A 188 -4.15 -10.93 1.35
CA PRO A 188 -4.69 -10.44 2.62
C PRO A 188 -4.34 -8.96 2.84
N PHE A 189 -5.36 -8.11 2.93
CA PHE A 189 -5.16 -6.70 3.24
C PHE A 189 -6.27 -6.16 4.14
N ALA A 190 -5.89 -5.26 5.03
CA ALA A 190 -6.79 -4.54 5.92
C ALA A 190 -6.39 -3.06 5.98
N LEU A 191 -7.33 -2.22 6.40
CA LEU A 191 -7.09 -0.83 6.77
C LEU A 191 -6.52 -0.80 8.19
N ILE A 192 -5.58 0.10 8.46
CA ILE A 192 -5.18 0.43 9.83
C ILE A 192 -5.44 1.90 10.12
N GLU A 193 -6.11 2.16 11.25
CA GLU A 193 -6.12 3.45 11.91
C GLU A 193 -5.11 3.42 13.05
N ASN A 194 -4.19 4.38 13.03
CA ASN A 194 -3.12 4.48 14.03
C ASN A 194 -3.14 5.85 14.74
N GLN A 195 -4.20 6.65 14.55
CA GLN A 195 -4.38 7.93 15.24
C GLN A 195 -5.42 7.77 16.36
N GLY A 196 -4.96 7.73 17.61
CA GLY A 196 -5.81 7.55 18.79
C GLY A 196 -5.96 6.08 19.17
N SER A 197 -6.71 5.31 18.38
CA SER A 197 -6.94 3.88 18.61
C SER A 197 -6.30 3.05 17.49
N GLN A 198 -5.49 2.06 17.85
CA GLN A 198 -4.83 1.16 16.90
C GLN A 198 -5.80 0.08 16.41
N ILE A 199 -6.62 0.39 15.40
CA ILE A 199 -7.70 -0.48 14.94
C ILE A 199 -7.40 -1.00 13.53
N VAL A 200 -7.53 -2.31 13.35
CA VAL A 200 -7.47 -3.00 12.05
C VAL A 200 -8.89 -3.24 11.55
N MET A 201 -9.16 -2.80 10.33
CA MET A 201 -10.48 -2.82 9.72
C MET A 201 -10.49 -3.50 8.36
N GLY A 202 -11.59 -4.18 8.04
CA GLY A 202 -11.84 -4.80 6.74
C GLY A 202 -13.34 -5.05 6.56
N PRO A 203 -13.74 -5.71 5.47
CA PRO A 203 -15.12 -6.17 5.33
C PRO A 203 -15.51 -7.08 6.50
N ASP A 204 -16.46 -6.65 7.32
CA ASP A 204 -16.91 -7.33 8.55
C ASP A 204 -15.81 -7.59 9.58
N LEU A 205 -14.78 -6.74 9.60
CA LEU A 205 -13.68 -6.78 10.55
C LEU A 205 -13.47 -5.40 11.17
N SER A 206 -13.47 -5.33 12.49
CA SER A 206 -13.04 -4.17 13.27
C SER A 206 -12.50 -4.66 14.60
N ILE A 207 -11.19 -4.65 14.76
CA ILE A 207 -10.50 -5.26 15.90
C ILE A 207 -9.24 -4.46 16.25
N ASP A 208 -8.88 -4.42 17.53
CA ASP A 208 -7.63 -3.80 17.96
C ASP A 208 -6.41 -4.54 17.38
N LEU A 209 -5.32 -3.80 17.17
CA LEU A 209 -4.09 -4.28 16.53
C LEU A 209 -3.48 -5.50 17.26
N LEU A 210 -3.45 -5.49 18.60
CA LEU A 210 -2.89 -6.60 19.37
C LEU A 210 -3.72 -7.89 19.23
N PRO A 211 -5.05 -7.88 19.43
CA PRO A 211 -5.89 -9.04 19.10
C PRO A 211 -5.80 -9.50 17.63
N TRP A 212 -5.60 -8.59 16.68
CA TRP A 212 -5.34 -8.96 15.28
C TRP A 212 -3.99 -9.68 15.10
N ALA A 213 -2.93 -9.19 15.72
CA ALA A 213 -1.62 -9.85 15.73
C ALA A 213 -1.71 -11.25 16.35
N GLN A 214 -2.45 -11.38 17.45
CA GLN A 214 -2.75 -12.67 18.08
C GLN A 214 -3.54 -13.59 17.13
N ALA A 215 -4.52 -13.06 16.38
CA ALA A 215 -5.26 -13.84 15.39
C ALA A 215 -4.37 -14.34 14.25
N ILE A 216 -3.40 -13.55 13.76
CA ILE A 216 -2.44 -14.02 12.76
C ILE A 216 -1.53 -15.12 13.33
N LYS A 217 -1.03 -14.93 14.55
CA LYS A 217 -0.22 -15.92 15.25
C LYS A 217 -0.97 -17.26 15.38
N ASP A 218 -2.22 -17.20 15.81
CA ASP A 218 -3.05 -18.39 16.03
C ASP A 218 -3.71 -18.92 14.75
N GLN A 219 -3.34 -18.36 13.58
CA GLN A 219 -3.95 -18.67 12.28
C GLN A 219 -5.47 -18.50 12.26
N ARG A 220 -6.05 -17.57 13.01
CA ARG A 220 -7.48 -17.25 12.97
C ARG A 220 -7.84 -16.17 11.94
N TYR A 221 -6.87 -15.40 11.47
CA TYR A 221 -7.09 -14.45 10.36
C TYR A 221 -7.08 -15.19 9.02
N ARG A 222 -8.27 -15.45 8.44
CA ARG A 222 -8.49 -16.35 7.31
C ARG A 222 -9.38 -15.74 6.23
N TYR A 223 -9.27 -16.27 5.01
CA TYR A 223 -10.13 -15.89 3.90
C TYR A 223 -11.43 -16.71 3.88
N GLU A 224 -12.58 -16.04 3.90
CA GLU A 224 -13.90 -16.65 3.86
C GLU A 224 -14.88 -15.80 3.04
N GLU A 225 -15.56 -16.44 2.08
CA GLU A 225 -16.65 -15.83 1.29
C GLU A 225 -16.33 -14.44 0.70
N GLY A 226 -15.12 -14.26 0.18
CA GLY A 226 -14.71 -12.98 -0.41
C GLY A 226 -14.18 -11.96 0.59
N ARG A 227 -13.88 -12.35 1.83
CA ARG A 227 -13.41 -11.45 2.90
C ARG A 227 -12.25 -12.08 3.65
N TRP A 228 -11.43 -11.25 4.28
CA TRP A 228 -10.45 -11.69 5.28
C TRP A 228 -10.99 -11.32 6.65
N ILE A 229 -11.30 -12.34 7.46
CA ILE A 229 -11.95 -12.19 8.76
C ILE A 229 -11.11 -12.84 9.85
N VAL A 230 -11.38 -12.49 11.11
CA VAL A 230 -10.89 -13.26 12.25
C VAL A 230 -11.97 -14.27 12.60
N ALA A 231 -11.70 -15.55 12.39
CA ALA A 231 -12.62 -16.63 12.74
C ALA A 231 -12.78 -16.72 14.27
N ASP A 232 -14.02 -16.93 14.71
CA ASP A 232 -14.32 -17.36 16.07
C ASP A 232 -13.76 -18.77 16.30
N VAL A 233 -13.30 -19.04 17.54
CA VAL A 233 -12.65 -20.29 17.94
C VAL A 233 -13.57 -21.49 17.75
#